data_AF-A0A4R6QK40-F1
#
_entry.id   AF-A0A4R6QK40-F1
#
_cell.length_a   1.000
_cell.length_b   1.000
_cell.length_c   1.000
_cell.angle_alpha   90.00
_cell.angle_beta   90.00
_cell.angle_gamma   90.00
#
_symmetry.space_group_name_H-M   'P 1'
#
loop_
_entity.id
_entity.type
_entity.pdbx_description
1 polymer ?
#
loop_
_entity_poly.entity_id
_entity_poly.type
_entity_poly.pdbx_seq_one_letter_code
_entity_poly.pdbx_strand_id
1 'polypeptide(L)'
;MLTGIQSLKGFGIFDEYSRPAGTHDFCDRNIIYGWNYSGKTTLSRLFHALDQRAPHPELAGCRFSLTGSDGTTITEANVAACTKTVRVFNSDFIADSLNWNGGAFRPILLLGEEAKDAQQKIDHFERVISRCAASAANRQRDAQAIDDSLSEAKTAAAKQIKTTLGIVEVFTAAHLSQLLTVISVLDDTVHSLPADKLASDLSLANSSAKDQLPLVHEVKFASGAAAVYGTARALFKQRPASLMSIESLRQQPLVASWVGQGLHLHENTDTCAFCRKRSINRVLEQRVLS
;
A
#
# COMPACT_ATOMS: atom_id res chain seq x y z
N MET A 1 -50.27 24.56 -55.68
CA MET A 1 -51.00 24.30 -54.43
C MET A 1 -52.06 23.21 -54.69
N LEU A 2 -52.51 22.47 -53.66
CA LEU A 2 -53.70 21.62 -53.77
C LEU A 2 -54.94 22.46 -53.46
N THR A 3 -56.01 22.31 -54.23
CA THR A 3 -57.25 23.07 -54.04
C THR A 3 -58.36 22.22 -53.41
N GLY A 4 -58.38 20.91 -53.61
CA GLY A 4 -59.41 20.10 -52.99
C GLY A 4 -59.35 18.62 -53.35
N ILE A 5 -60.22 17.85 -52.71
CA ILE A 5 -60.48 16.45 -53.02
C ILE A 5 -61.68 16.41 -53.94
N GLN A 6 -61.53 15.88 -55.15
CA GLN A 6 -62.60 15.78 -56.13
C GLN A 6 -63.43 14.53 -55.92
N SER A 7 -62.78 13.37 -55.69
CA SER A 7 -63.47 12.11 -55.44
C SER A 7 -62.61 11.14 -54.63
N LEU A 8 -63.26 10.30 -53.81
CA LEU A 8 -62.64 9.15 -53.13
C LEU A 8 -63.52 7.92 -53.33
N LYS A 9 -62.92 6.76 -53.59
CA LYS A 9 -63.61 5.47 -53.66
C LYS A 9 -62.86 4.39 -52.89
N GLY A 10 -63.58 3.67 -52.03
CA GLY A 10 -63.03 2.60 -51.20
C GLY A 10 -62.07 3.08 -50.10
N PHE A 11 -62.18 4.34 -49.67
CA PHE A 11 -61.27 4.98 -48.71
C PHE A 11 -61.78 4.84 -47.27
N GLY A 12 -61.59 3.67 -46.65
CA GLY A 12 -62.06 3.43 -45.28
C GLY A 12 -63.57 3.63 -45.16
N ILE A 13 -64.02 4.67 -44.45
CA ILE A 13 -65.46 5.02 -44.35
C ILE A 13 -66.01 5.75 -45.59
N PHE A 14 -65.15 6.14 -46.54
CA PHE A 14 -65.53 6.86 -47.75
C PHE A 14 -65.71 5.85 -48.90
N ASP A 15 -66.89 5.22 -48.96
CA ASP A 15 -67.24 4.27 -50.03
C ASP A 15 -67.25 4.96 -51.39
N GLU A 16 -68.01 6.05 -51.51
CA GLU A 16 -68.06 6.90 -52.70
C GLU A 16 -68.28 8.36 -52.31
N TYR A 17 -67.17 9.10 -52.19
CA TYR A 17 -67.19 10.54 -51.95
C TYR A 17 -67.05 11.29 -53.28
N SER A 18 -67.88 12.31 -53.47
CA SER A 18 -67.74 13.33 -54.50
C SER A 18 -67.79 14.70 -53.83
N ARG A 19 -66.96 15.64 -54.32
CA ARG A 19 -66.87 16.98 -53.75
C ARG A 19 -68.23 17.69 -53.82
N PRO A 20 -68.87 18.02 -52.67
CA PRO A 20 -70.14 18.74 -52.68
C PRO A 20 -69.98 20.16 -53.22
N ALA A 21 -71.01 20.66 -53.90
CA ALA A 21 -71.07 22.05 -54.34
C ALA A 21 -70.99 22.99 -53.14
N GLY A 22 -70.16 24.03 -53.22
CA GLY A 22 -69.94 24.99 -52.12
C GLY A 22 -68.85 24.61 -51.11
N THR A 23 -68.17 23.46 -51.27
CA THR A 23 -67.01 23.12 -50.43
C THR A 23 -65.86 24.08 -50.71
N HIS A 24 -65.33 24.73 -49.68
CA HIS A 24 -64.18 25.62 -49.80
C HIS A 24 -62.93 24.90 -50.31
N ASP A 25 -62.11 25.62 -51.09
CA ASP A 25 -60.79 25.13 -51.46
C ASP A 25 -59.85 25.10 -50.26
N PHE A 26 -58.82 24.25 -50.32
CA PHE A 26 -57.74 24.24 -49.36
C PHE A 26 -56.93 25.54 -49.40
N CYS A 27 -56.48 25.97 -48.23
CA CYS A 27 -55.55 27.08 -48.01
C CYS A 27 -54.11 26.57 -47.85
N ASP A 28 -53.12 27.45 -47.66
CA ASP A 28 -51.72 27.03 -47.43
C ASP A 28 -51.56 26.21 -46.16
N ARG A 29 -52.45 26.44 -45.18
CA ARG A 29 -52.54 25.70 -43.92
C ARG A 29 -53.99 25.31 -43.71
N ASN A 30 -54.24 24.03 -43.47
CA ASN A 30 -55.57 23.48 -43.28
C ASN A 30 -55.63 22.72 -41.97
N ILE A 31 -56.71 22.89 -41.23
CA ILE A 31 -57.02 22.10 -40.02
C ILE A 31 -58.27 21.28 -40.34
N ILE A 32 -58.14 19.96 -40.34
CA ILE A 32 -59.24 19.02 -40.56
C ILE A 32 -59.59 18.38 -39.22
N TYR A 33 -60.83 18.58 -38.75
CA TYR A 33 -61.32 18.09 -37.46
C TYR A 33 -62.71 17.48 -37.60
N GLY A 34 -63.16 16.76 -36.57
CA GLY A 34 -64.41 15.99 -36.59
C GLY A 34 -64.43 14.87 -35.56
N TRP A 35 -65.55 14.18 -35.44
CA TRP A 35 -65.78 13.10 -34.48
C TRP A 35 -64.84 11.91 -34.67
N ASN A 36 -64.66 11.11 -33.62
CA ASN A 36 -63.95 9.83 -33.77
C ASN A 36 -64.65 8.97 -34.82
N TYR A 37 -63.85 8.17 -35.54
CA TYR A 37 -64.32 7.35 -36.67
C TYR A 37 -64.85 8.11 -37.88
N SER A 38 -64.77 9.45 -37.93
CA SER A 38 -65.16 10.26 -39.10
C SER A 38 -64.16 10.24 -40.27
N GLY A 39 -63.23 9.27 -40.31
CA GLY A 39 -62.27 9.13 -41.42
C GLY A 39 -61.07 10.09 -41.43
N LYS A 40 -60.85 10.89 -40.38
CA LYS A 40 -59.73 11.86 -40.31
C LYS A 40 -58.35 11.21 -40.51
N THR A 41 -58.11 10.08 -39.85
CA THR A 41 -56.84 9.35 -39.95
C THR A 41 -56.65 8.76 -41.36
N THR A 42 -57.72 8.24 -41.96
CA THR A 42 -57.69 7.77 -43.35
C THR A 42 -57.35 8.89 -44.31
N LEU A 43 -57.90 10.08 -44.08
CA LEU A 43 -57.62 11.25 -44.89
C LEU A 43 -56.21 11.80 -44.67
N SER A 44 -55.69 11.80 -43.43
CA SER A 44 -54.31 12.23 -43.18
C SER A 44 -53.30 11.29 -43.86
N ARG A 45 -53.59 9.99 -43.95
CA ARG A 45 -52.77 9.01 -44.70
C ARG A 45 -52.80 9.25 -46.22
N LEU A 46 -53.91 9.71 -46.79
CA LEU A 46 -53.96 10.13 -48.20
C LEU A 46 -52.98 11.29 -48.46
N PHE A 47 -52.99 12.31 -47.61
CA PHE A 47 -52.05 13.43 -47.74
C PHE A 47 -50.60 13.00 -47.42
N HIS A 48 -50.40 12.04 -46.53
CA HIS A 48 -49.08 11.47 -46.24
C HIS A 48 -48.50 10.74 -47.46
N ALA A 49 -49.33 10.03 -48.24
CA ALA A 49 -48.92 9.42 -49.51
C ALA A 49 -48.39 10.46 -50.52
N LEU A 50 -48.98 11.67 -50.52
CA LEU A 50 -48.50 12.79 -51.35
C LEU A 50 -47.17 13.37 -50.84
N ASP A 51 -47.00 13.47 -49.51
CA ASP A 51 -45.77 13.93 -48.87
C ASP A 51 -44.59 13.00 -49.21
N GLN A 52 -44.79 11.68 -49.09
CA GLN A 52 -43.78 10.66 -49.41
C GLN A 52 -43.62 10.39 -50.91
N ARG A 53 -44.55 10.90 -51.74
CA ARG A 53 -44.64 10.59 -53.19
C ARG A 53 -44.68 9.08 -53.45
N ALA A 54 -45.36 8.35 -52.58
CA ALA A 54 -45.44 6.90 -52.63
C ALA A 54 -46.84 6.46 -52.17
N PRO A 55 -47.41 5.40 -52.77
CA PRO A 55 -48.67 4.86 -52.32
C PRO A 55 -48.54 4.33 -50.88
N HIS A 56 -49.48 4.69 -50.02
CA HIS A 56 -49.52 4.17 -48.66
C HIS A 56 -50.06 2.72 -48.67
N PRO A 57 -49.44 1.75 -47.97
CA PRO A 57 -49.85 0.34 -48.02
C PRO A 57 -51.33 0.09 -47.67
N GLU A 58 -51.85 0.82 -46.68
CA GLU A 58 -53.27 0.72 -46.27
C GLU A 58 -54.27 1.33 -47.27
N LEU A 59 -53.79 2.03 -48.30
CA LEU A 59 -54.63 2.60 -49.37
C LEU A 59 -54.62 1.73 -50.63
N ALA A 60 -54.10 0.50 -50.54
CA ALA A 60 -54.09 -0.43 -51.67
C ALA A 60 -55.52 -0.70 -52.19
N GLY A 61 -55.74 -0.54 -53.49
CA GLY A 61 -57.04 -0.73 -54.14
C GLY A 61 -58.00 0.46 -54.03
N CYS A 62 -57.65 1.51 -53.30
CA CYS A 62 -58.44 2.73 -53.20
C CYS A 62 -58.21 3.64 -54.41
N ARG A 63 -59.24 4.41 -54.83
CA ARG A 63 -59.10 5.39 -55.93
C ARG A 63 -59.39 6.80 -55.45
N PHE A 64 -58.56 7.75 -55.84
CA PHE A 64 -58.75 9.15 -55.46
C PHE A 64 -58.46 10.10 -56.60
N SER A 65 -59.08 11.26 -56.55
CA SER A 65 -58.77 12.38 -57.44
C SER A 65 -58.67 13.65 -56.61
N LEU A 66 -57.52 14.32 -56.71
CA LEU A 66 -57.24 15.60 -56.09
C LEU A 66 -56.99 16.64 -57.17
N THR A 67 -57.38 17.88 -56.90
CA THR A 67 -57.20 19.00 -57.84
C THR A 67 -56.07 19.90 -57.35
N GLY A 68 -55.18 20.27 -58.26
CA GLY A 68 -54.18 21.31 -58.05
C GLY A 68 -54.64 22.67 -58.57
N SER A 69 -54.05 23.74 -58.04
CA SER A 69 -54.28 25.13 -58.46
C SER A 69 -54.06 25.37 -59.95
N ASP A 70 -53.23 24.57 -60.58
CA ASP A 70 -52.80 24.73 -61.98
C ASP A 70 -53.68 23.87 -62.92
N GLY A 71 -54.80 23.34 -62.43
CA GLY A 71 -55.68 22.43 -63.16
C GLY A 71 -55.19 20.97 -63.23
N THR A 72 -54.05 20.65 -62.61
CA THR A 72 -53.49 19.29 -62.58
C THR A 72 -54.32 18.36 -61.69
N THR A 73 -54.66 17.17 -62.18
CA THR A 73 -55.33 16.13 -61.39
C THR A 73 -54.33 15.12 -60.87
N ILE A 74 -54.35 14.86 -59.56
CA ILE A 74 -53.50 13.87 -58.90
C ILE A 74 -54.35 12.67 -58.48
N THR A 75 -53.94 11.48 -58.87
CA THR A 75 -54.61 10.20 -58.62
C THR A 75 -53.63 9.15 -58.09
N GLU A 76 -54.13 7.97 -57.74
CA GLU A 76 -53.30 6.85 -57.29
C GLU A 76 -52.21 6.45 -58.30
N ALA A 77 -52.46 6.64 -59.59
CA ALA A 77 -51.54 6.27 -60.65
C ALA A 77 -50.38 7.27 -60.84
N ASN A 78 -50.57 8.54 -60.45
CA ASN A 78 -49.59 9.60 -60.68
C ASN A 78 -49.05 10.26 -59.38
N VAL A 79 -49.40 9.71 -58.22
CA VAL A 79 -48.95 10.18 -56.90
C VAL A 79 -47.42 10.34 -56.81
N ALA A 80 -46.67 9.42 -57.42
CA ALA A 80 -45.20 9.46 -57.45
C ALA A 80 -44.62 10.61 -58.28
N ALA A 81 -45.37 11.06 -59.30
CA ALA A 81 -45.01 12.19 -60.15
C ALA A 81 -45.55 13.53 -59.63
N CYS A 82 -46.17 13.55 -58.44
CA CYS A 82 -46.73 14.76 -57.86
C CYS A 82 -45.62 15.79 -57.56
N THR A 83 -45.74 16.98 -58.15
CA THR A 83 -44.82 18.10 -57.94
C THR A 83 -45.24 19.02 -56.80
N LYS A 84 -46.43 18.80 -56.21
CA LYS A 84 -46.97 19.64 -55.14
C LYS A 84 -46.37 19.22 -53.79
N THR A 85 -45.82 20.18 -53.06
CA THR A 85 -45.32 19.96 -51.70
C THR A 85 -46.48 19.93 -50.73
N VAL A 86 -46.68 18.79 -50.08
CA VAL A 86 -47.68 18.58 -49.03
C VAL A 86 -46.94 18.10 -47.79
N ARG A 87 -47.25 18.67 -46.62
CA ARG A 87 -46.72 18.21 -45.34
C ARG A 87 -47.88 17.91 -44.41
N VAL A 88 -47.81 16.75 -43.76
CA VAL A 88 -48.87 16.30 -42.86
C VAL A 88 -48.31 16.12 -41.46
N PHE A 89 -48.88 16.82 -40.50
CA PHE A 89 -48.60 16.61 -39.09
C PHE A 89 -49.63 15.63 -38.51
N ASN A 90 -49.28 14.35 -38.48
CA ASN A 90 -50.13 13.28 -37.92
C ASN A 90 -49.32 12.36 -36.99
N SER A 91 -49.96 11.32 -36.45
CA SER A 91 -49.31 10.30 -35.61
C SER A 91 -48.13 9.62 -36.32
N ASP A 92 -48.25 9.40 -37.63
CA ASP A 92 -47.21 8.74 -38.43
C ASP A 92 -45.99 9.66 -38.56
N PHE A 93 -46.20 10.97 -38.78
CA PHE A 93 -45.12 11.97 -38.74
C PHE A 93 -44.41 12.01 -37.39
N ILE A 94 -45.15 11.93 -36.28
CA ILE A 94 -44.56 11.90 -34.93
C ILE A 94 -43.72 10.63 -34.75
N ALA A 95 -44.22 9.47 -35.17
CA ALA A 95 -43.50 8.20 -35.09
C ALA A 95 -42.23 8.19 -35.97
N ASP A 96 -42.31 8.74 -37.18
CA ASP A 96 -41.17 8.83 -38.11
C ASP A 96 -40.11 9.85 -37.65
N SER A 97 -40.52 10.88 -36.92
CA SER A 97 -39.66 12.02 -36.55
C SER A 97 -39.10 11.94 -35.13
N LEU A 98 -39.73 11.17 -34.23
CA LEU A 98 -39.31 11.01 -32.83
C LEU A 98 -39.10 9.51 -32.56
N ASN A 99 -37.87 9.05 -32.72
CA ASN A 99 -37.53 7.65 -32.49
C ASN A 99 -37.15 7.41 -31.03
N TRP A 100 -38.08 6.81 -30.28
CA TRP A 100 -37.88 6.42 -28.88
C TRP A 100 -37.03 5.14 -28.72
N ASN A 101 -36.74 4.42 -29.81
CA ASN A 101 -36.10 3.10 -29.80
C ASN A 101 -34.67 3.08 -30.42
N GLY A 102 -34.03 4.24 -30.60
CA GLY A 102 -32.59 4.33 -30.92
C GLY A 102 -32.16 3.97 -32.36
N GLY A 103 -33.09 3.79 -33.30
CA GLY A 103 -32.77 3.60 -34.73
C GLY A 103 -32.56 4.90 -35.52
N ALA A 104 -32.13 4.80 -36.78
CA ALA A 104 -32.01 5.95 -37.68
C ALA A 104 -33.37 6.64 -37.90
N PHE A 105 -33.46 7.94 -37.65
CA PHE A 105 -34.69 8.73 -37.76
C PHE A 105 -34.44 10.03 -38.54
N ARG A 106 -35.50 10.65 -39.07
CA ARG A 106 -35.41 11.99 -39.68
C ARG A 106 -35.47 13.02 -38.56
N PRO A 107 -34.34 13.62 -38.13
CA PRO A 107 -34.39 14.55 -37.01
C PRO A 107 -35.15 15.80 -37.45
N ILE A 108 -36.13 16.20 -36.65
CA ILE A 108 -36.52 17.62 -36.61
C ILE A 108 -35.26 18.31 -36.09
N LEU A 109 -34.60 19.07 -36.98
CA LEU A 109 -33.28 19.65 -36.75
C LEU A 109 -33.38 20.71 -35.65
N LEU A 110 -33.32 20.27 -34.40
CA LEU A 110 -33.02 21.06 -33.21
C LEU A 110 -31.49 21.03 -32.97
N LEU A 111 -30.69 21.07 -34.04
CA LEU A 111 -29.24 21.27 -33.94
C LEU A 111 -28.98 22.78 -33.95
N GLY A 112 -29.20 23.40 -32.79
CA GLY A 112 -28.69 24.75 -32.54
C GLY A 112 -27.15 24.74 -32.46
N GLU A 113 -26.54 25.91 -32.65
CA GLU A 113 -25.10 26.15 -32.50
C GLU A 113 -24.53 25.59 -31.19
N GLU A 114 -25.32 25.63 -30.12
CA GLU A 114 -24.99 25.05 -28.80
C GLU A 114 -24.70 23.55 -28.83
N ALA A 115 -25.38 22.76 -29.66
CA ALA A 115 -25.16 21.32 -29.76
C ALA A 115 -23.81 21.00 -30.44
N LYS A 116 -23.40 21.82 -31.41
CA LYS A 116 -22.10 21.70 -32.06
C LYS A 116 -20.97 22.03 -31.09
N ASP A 117 -21.11 23.10 -30.31
CA ASP A 117 -20.15 23.48 -29.28
C ASP A 117 -20.05 22.44 -28.16
N ALA A 118 -21.18 21.87 -27.74
CA ALA A 118 -21.22 20.78 -26.78
C ALA A 118 -20.46 19.54 -27.29
N GLN A 119 -20.69 19.14 -28.55
CA GLN A 119 -20.00 18.00 -29.15
C GLN A 119 -18.48 18.23 -29.24
N GLN A 120 -18.05 19.43 -29.66
CA GLN A 120 -16.61 19.76 -29.71
C GLN A 120 -15.95 19.70 -28.33
N LYS A 121 -16.66 20.15 -27.28
CA LYS A 121 -16.18 20.05 -25.90
C LYS A 121 -16.07 18.59 -25.45
N ILE A 122 -17.05 17.75 -25.79
CA ILE A 122 -17.01 16.30 -25.50
C ILE A 122 -15.78 15.68 -26.16
N ASP A 123 -15.60 15.86 -27.48
CA ASP A 123 -14.46 15.30 -28.23
C ASP A 123 -13.10 15.80 -27.68
N HIS A 124 -13.05 17.05 -27.19
CA HIS A 124 -11.87 17.58 -26.52
C HIS A 124 -11.60 16.87 -25.20
N PHE A 125 -12.60 16.77 -24.32
CA PHE A 125 -12.44 16.14 -23.01
C PHE A 125 -12.16 14.65 -23.11
N GLU A 126 -12.75 13.93 -24.06
CA GLU A 126 -12.45 12.52 -24.31
C GLU A 126 -10.97 12.31 -24.70
N ARG A 127 -10.42 13.18 -25.56
CA ARG A 127 -8.99 13.15 -25.90
C ARG A 127 -8.11 13.45 -24.69
N VAL A 128 -8.49 14.41 -23.85
CA VAL A 128 -7.76 14.73 -22.62
C VAL A 128 -7.78 13.55 -21.66
N ILE A 129 -8.95 12.93 -21.43
CA ILE A 129 -9.11 11.76 -20.57
C ILE A 129 -8.24 10.61 -21.08
N SER A 130 -8.30 10.29 -22.37
CA SER A 130 -7.49 9.23 -22.97
C SER A 130 -5.99 9.47 -22.77
N ARG A 131 -5.51 10.70 -23.01
CA ARG A 131 -4.10 11.07 -22.77
C ARG A 131 -3.71 10.96 -21.30
N CYS A 132 -4.55 11.47 -20.39
CA CYS A 132 -4.29 11.40 -18.95
C CYS A 132 -4.26 9.95 -18.46
N ALA A 133 -5.17 9.10 -18.92
CA ALA A 133 -5.20 7.68 -18.60
C ALA A 133 -3.93 6.96 -19.07
N ALA A 134 -3.49 7.20 -20.31
CA ALA A 134 -2.25 6.64 -20.84
C ALA A 134 -1.02 7.11 -20.03
N SER A 135 -0.95 8.40 -19.69
CA SER A 135 0.14 8.93 -18.87
C SER A 135 0.13 8.36 -17.44
N ALA A 136 -1.04 8.17 -16.83
CA ALA A 136 -1.17 7.57 -15.50
C ALA A 136 -0.72 6.10 -15.53
N ALA A 137 -1.13 5.34 -16.54
CA ALA A 137 -0.71 3.95 -16.73
C ALA A 137 0.81 3.82 -16.93
N ASN A 138 1.44 4.74 -17.67
CA ASN A 138 2.90 4.77 -17.80
C ASN A 138 3.59 5.04 -16.47
N ARG A 139 3.18 6.10 -15.76
CA ARG A 139 3.76 6.44 -14.46
C ARG A 139 3.57 5.32 -13.42
N GLN A 140 2.45 4.62 -13.46
CA GLN A 140 2.21 3.47 -12.58
C GLN A 140 3.17 2.32 -12.90
N ARG A 141 3.46 2.05 -14.18
CA ARG A 141 4.45 1.05 -14.58
C ARG A 141 5.85 1.44 -14.12
N ASP A 142 6.23 2.71 -14.30
CA ASP A 142 7.54 3.21 -13.86
C ASP A 142 7.69 3.11 -12.33
N ALA A 143 6.65 3.49 -11.58
CA ALA A 143 6.63 3.36 -10.12
C ALA A 143 6.74 1.89 -9.68
N GLN A 144 6.00 0.99 -10.33
CA GLN A 144 6.06 -0.44 -10.02
C GLN A 144 7.46 -1.01 -10.31
N ALA A 145 8.08 -0.63 -11.42
CA ALA A 145 9.44 -1.09 -11.76
C ALA A 145 10.48 -0.62 -10.72
N ILE A 146 10.33 0.59 -10.18
CA ILE A 146 11.18 1.08 -9.09
C ILE A 146 10.94 0.29 -7.80
N ASP A 147 9.68 0.03 -7.44
CA ASP A 147 9.33 -0.77 -6.26
C ASP A 147 9.86 -2.21 -6.36
N ASP A 148 9.74 -2.83 -7.53
CA ASP A 148 10.26 -4.17 -7.80
C ASP A 148 11.79 -4.18 -7.67
N SER A 149 12.47 -3.21 -8.29
CA SER A 149 13.93 -3.07 -8.19
C SER A 149 14.40 -2.84 -6.75
N LEU A 150 13.67 -2.03 -5.97
CA LEU A 150 13.97 -1.79 -4.56
C LEU A 150 13.76 -3.06 -3.72
N SER A 151 12.70 -3.83 -4.01
CA SER A 151 12.40 -5.10 -3.34
C SER A 151 13.49 -6.15 -3.61
N GLU A 152 13.93 -6.26 -4.87
CA GLU A 152 15.05 -7.12 -5.27
C GLU A 152 16.35 -6.69 -4.59
N ALA A 153 16.68 -5.40 -4.58
CA ALA A 153 17.86 -4.87 -3.91
C ALA A 153 17.86 -5.16 -2.41
N LYS A 154 16.72 -4.98 -1.71
CA LYS A 154 16.58 -5.34 -0.29
C LYS A 154 16.78 -6.84 -0.06
N THR A 155 16.25 -7.68 -0.95
CA THR A 155 16.40 -9.13 -0.86
C THR A 155 17.85 -9.55 -1.06
N ALA A 156 18.52 -8.99 -2.07
CA ALA A 156 19.94 -9.23 -2.33
C ALA A 156 20.82 -8.77 -1.16
N ALA A 157 20.59 -7.57 -0.63
CA ALA A 157 21.30 -7.03 0.52
C ALA A 157 21.08 -7.90 1.78
N ALA A 158 19.85 -8.33 2.05
CA ALA A 158 19.57 -9.22 3.18
C ALA A 158 20.31 -10.56 3.05
N LYS A 159 20.34 -11.14 1.84
CA LYS A 159 21.10 -12.36 1.57
C LYS A 159 22.60 -12.14 1.79
N GLN A 160 23.15 -11.04 1.30
CA GLN A 160 24.56 -10.70 1.48
C GLN A 160 24.92 -10.54 2.96
N ILE A 161 24.10 -9.83 3.74
CA ILE A 161 24.29 -9.66 5.19
C ILE A 161 24.26 -11.02 5.89
N LYS A 162 23.27 -11.88 5.57
CA LYS A 162 23.16 -13.22 6.12
C LYS A 162 24.42 -14.05 5.89
N THR A 163 24.95 -14.03 4.66
CA THR A 163 26.17 -14.77 4.30
C THR A 163 27.41 -14.18 4.98
N THR A 164 27.51 -12.85 5.07
CA THR A 164 28.69 -12.17 5.65
C THR A 164 28.79 -12.39 7.15
N LEU A 165 27.66 -12.36 7.86
CA LEU A 165 27.59 -12.52 9.32
C LEU A 165 27.39 -13.97 9.77
N GLY A 166 27.32 -14.94 8.85
CA GLY A 166 27.13 -16.34 9.20
C GLY A 166 25.83 -16.64 9.94
N ILE A 167 24.80 -15.81 9.77
CA ILE A 167 23.54 -15.92 10.51
C ILE A 167 22.83 -17.22 10.08
N VAL A 168 22.70 -18.16 11.02
CA VAL A 168 22.02 -19.44 10.79
C VAL A 168 20.51 -19.25 10.60
N GLU A 169 19.93 -18.32 11.36
CA GLU A 169 18.50 -18.01 11.36
C GLU A 169 18.01 -17.33 10.07
N VAL A 170 16.69 -17.22 9.93
CA VAL A 170 16.05 -16.63 8.76
C VAL A 170 16.20 -15.11 8.80
N PHE A 171 17.03 -14.55 7.91
CA PHE A 171 17.16 -13.11 7.71
C PHE A 171 16.65 -12.72 6.32
N THR A 172 15.58 -11.92 6.27
CA THR A 172 14.83 -11.58 5.05
C THR A 172 14.79 -10.06 4.82
N ALA A 173 14.31 -9.65 3.65
CA ALA A 173 14.09 -8.24 3.30
C ALA A 173 13.18 -7.49 4.30
N ALA A 174 12.27 -8.21 4.98
CA ALA A 174 11.39 -7.63 6.01
C ALA A 174 12.20 -7.22 7.25
N HIS A 175 13.08 -8.10 7.75
CA HIS A 175 13.96 -7.78 8.87
C HIS A 175 14.90 -6.62 8.53
N LEU A 176 15.47 -6.62 7.31
CA LEU A 176 16.30 -5.52 6.84
C LEU A 176 15.52 -4.20 6.79
N SER A 177 14.27 -4.22 6.33
CA SER A 177 13.44 -3.00 6.26
C SER A 177 13.19 -2.39 7.64
N GLN A 178 12.95 -3.21 8.66
CA GLN A 178 12.79 -2.76 10.04
C GLN A 178 14.09 -2.18 10.62
N LEU A 179 15.24 -2.78 10.28
CA LEU A 179 16.55 -2.25 10.67
C LEU A 179 16.85 -0.92 9.99
N LEU A 180 16.54 -0.77 8.70
CA LEU A 180 16.74 0.47 7.95
C LEU A 180 15.98 1.65 8.57
N THR A 181 14.77 1.44 9.09
CA THR A 181 14.05 2.50 9.83
C THR A 181 14.79 2.97 11.07
N VAL A 182 15.44 2.06 11.81
CA VAL A 182 16.24 2.43 12.99
C VAL A 182 17.55 3.11 12.55
N ILE A 183 18.24 2.53 11.57
CA ILE A 183 19.52 3.04 11.05
C ILE A 183 19.37 4.45 10.48
N SER A 184 18.23 4.75 9.82
CA SER A 184 17.99 6.08 9.23
C SER A 184 17.98 7.25 10.23
N VAL A 185 17.87 6.97 11.53
CA VAL A 185 17.85 7.96 12.62
C VAL A 185 19.19 8.00 13.37
N LEU A 186 20.08 7.04 13.12
CA LEU A 186 21.38 6.96 13.76
C LEU A 186 22.38 7.90 13.07
N ASP A 187 23.31 8.44 13.84
CA ASP A 187 24.42 9.23 13.31
C ASP A 187 25.51 8.29 12.78
N ASP A 188 25.71 8.30 11.46
CA ASP A 188 26.71 7.49 10.76
C ASP A 188 28.13 7.72 11.31
N THR A 189 28.43 8.89 11.87
CA THR A 189 29.76 9.20 12.40
C THR A 189 30.05 8.50 13.73
N VAL A 190 29.01 8.15 14.49
CA VAL A 190 29.11 7.49 15.80
C VAL A 190 28.99 5.97 15.68
N HIS A 191 28.21 5.50 14.71
CA HIS A 191 27.81 4.10 14.62
C HIS A 191 28.48 3.31 13.48
N SER A 192 29.30 3.95 12.65
CA SER A 192 30.09 3.27 11.62
C SER A 192 31.35 2.62 12.20
N LEU A 193 31.56 1.34 11.91
CA LEU A 193 32.80 0.64 12.28
C LEU A 193 33.89 0.90 11.23
N PRO A 194 35.12 1.25 11.66
CA PRO A 194 36.29 1.25 10.78
C PRO A 194 36.53 -0.13 10.17
N ALA A 195 37.04 -0.17 8.94
CA ALA A 195 37.27 -1.41 8.18
C ALA A 195 38.08 -2.46 8.96
N ASP A 196 39.09 -2.01 9.70
CA ASP A 196 40.00 -2.86 10.47
C ASP A 196 39.28 -3.57 11.61
N LYS A 197 38.41 -2.84 12.33
CA LYS A 197 37.58 -3.41 13.40
C LYS A 197 36.51 -4.33 12.86
N LEU A 198 35.89 -3.96 11.75
CA LEU A 198 34.89 -4.79 11.08
C LEU A 198 35.46 -6.16 10.69
N ALA A 199 36.67 -6.21 10.12
CA ALA A 199 37.32 -7.47 9.76
C ALA A 199 37.60 -8.36 10.98
N SER A 200 38.08 -7.76 12.08
CA SER A 200 38.31 -8.46 13.35
C SER A 200 37.00 -9.03 13.93
N ASP A 201 35.96 -8.20 14.01
CA ASP A 201 34.67 -8.59 14.61
C ASP A 201 33.95 -9.65 13.74
N LEU A 202 34.05 -9.57 12.41
CA LEU A 202 33.54 -10.59 11.49
C LEU A 202 34.24 -11.94 11.68
N SER A 203 35.56 -11.95 11.89
CA SER A 203 36.31 -13.17 12.19
C SER A 203 35.86 -13.79 13.50
N LEU A 204 35.56 -12.98 14.52
CA LEU A 204 35.06 -13.45 15.80
C LEU A 204 33.62 -14.00 15.67
N ALA A 205 32.74 -13.25 14.99
CA ALA A 205 31.34 -13.61 14.84
C ALA A 205 31.12 -14.90 14.04
N ASN A 206 31.97 -15.14 13.03
CA ASN A 206 31.93 -16.36 12.22
C ASN A 206 32.78 -17.52 12.77
N SER A 207 33.42 -17.35 13.94
CA SER A 207 34.23 -18.42 14.54
C SER A 207 33.36 -19.61 14.93
N SER A 208 33.86 -20.82 14.65
CA SER A 208 33.07 -22.04 14.86
C SER A 208 33.15 -22.49 16.32
N ALA A 209 32.24 -23.36 16.76
CA ALA A 209 32.30 -23.99 18.08
C ALA A 209 33.63 -24.75 18.34
N LYS A 210 34.40 -25.05 17.30
CA LYS A 210 35.74 -25.65 17.38
C LYS A 210 36.82 -24.67 17.83
N ASP A 211 36.61 -23.37 17.60
CA ASP A 211 37.52 -22.28 17.95
C ASP A 211 37.17 -21.66 19.32
N GLN A 212 36.13 -22.18 19.96
CA GLN A 212 35.67 -21.70 21.26
C GLN A 212 36.71 -22.04 22.33
N LEU A 213 37.36 -21.00 22.88
CA LEU A 213 38.28 -21.14 24.00
C LEU A 213 37.56 -21.85 25.16
N PRO A 214 38.22 -22.81 25.84
CA PRO A 214 37.61 -23.51 26.96
C PRO A 214 37.18 -22.52 28.04
N LEU A 215 35.98 -22.75 28.59
CA LEU A 215 35.43 -21.91 29.65
C LEU A 215 36.39 -21.92 30.85
N VAL A 216 37.04 -20.80 31.14
CA VAL A 216 37.92 -20.70 32.31
C VAL A 216 37.02 -20.57 33.54
N HIS A 217 36.89 -21.66 34.29
CA HIS A 217 36.23 -21.61 35.59
C HIS A 217 37.03 -20.71 36.54
N GLU A 218 36.33 -19.87 37.28
CA GLU A 218 36.91 -19.01 38.32
C GLU A 218 37.69 -19.87 39.32
N VAL A 219 39.03 -19.80 39.28
CA VAL A 219 39.88 -20.52 40.22
C VAL A 219 39.85 -19.79 41.55
N LYS A 220 38.98 -20.24 42.46
CA LYS A 220 38.94 -19.72 43.83
C LYS A 220 40.14 -20.27 44.61
N PHE A 221 41.19 -19.46 44.69
CA PHE A 221 42.32 -19.77 45.56
C PHE A 221 41.92 -19.49 47.02
N ALA A 222 41.77 -20.53 47.83
CA ALA A 222 41.68 -20.38 49.27
C ALA A 222 43.06 -20.02 49.82
N SER A 223 43.41 -18.73 49.79
CA SER A 223 44.70 -18.30 50.34
C SER A 223 44.72 -18.51 51.87
N GLY A 224 45.70 -19.27 52.36
CA GLY A 224 45.96 -19.43 53.80
C GLY A 224 46.43 -18.14 54.50
N ALA A 225 46.57 -17.05 53.73
CA ALA A 225 47.07 -15.76 54.19
C ALA A 225 46.28 -15.20 55.39
N ALA A 226 44.96 -15.39 55.41
CA ALA A 226 44.12 -14.96 56.53
C ALA A 226 44.47 -15.68 57.84
N ALA A 227 44.75 -16.99 57.77
CA ALA A 227 45.13 -17.79 58.94
C ALA A 227 46.54 -17.44 59.45
N VAL A 228 47.48 -17.22 58.52
CA VAL A 228 48.84 -16.75 58.84
C VAL A 228 48.79 -15.37 59.50
N TYR A 229 48.02 -14.44 58.94
CA TYR A 229 47.84 -13.10 59.48
C TYR A 229 47.21 -13.12 60.89
N GLY A 230 46.20 -13.96 61.10
CA GLY A 230 45.57 -14.15 62.41
C GLY A 230 46.58 -14.63 63.47
N THR A 231 47.42 -15.60 63.10
CA THR A 231 48.43 -16.19 63.99
C THR A 231 49.54 -15.19 64.33
N ALA A 232 50.07 -14.50 63.31
CA ALA A 232 51.09 -13.46 63.50
C ALA A 232 50.57 -12.33 64.40
N ARG A 233 49.35 -11.86 64.17
CA ARG A 233 48.74 -10.80 64.98
C ARG A 233 48.51 -11.21 66.43
N ALA A 234 48.16 -12.47 66.68
CA ALA A 234 48.03 -12.99 68.05
C ALA A 234 49.39 -13.05 68.77
N LEU A 235 50.44 -13.49 68.07
CA LEU A 235 51.81 -13.54 68.62
C LEU A 235 52.34 -12.13 68.95
N PHE A 236 52.18 -11.15 68.05
CA PHE A 236 52.63 -9.77 68.29
C PHE A 236 51.91 -9.07 69.45
N LYS A 237 50.69 -9.51 69.80
CA LYS A 237 49.96 -8.99 70.96
C LYS A 237 50.44 -9.57 72.30
N GLN A 238 51.18 -10.68 72.28
CA GLN A 238 51.73 -11.23 73.52
C GLN A 238 52.93 -10.38 73.96
N ARG A 239 52.81 -9.73 75.11
CA ARG A 239 53.91 -9.01 75.73
C ARG A 239 54.85 -10.05 76.37
N PRO A 240 56.14 -10.12 76.00
CA PRO A 240 57.06 -11.03 76.66
C PRO A 240 57.17 -10.67 78.14
N ALA A 241 57.03 -11.64 79.04
CA ALA A 241 57.18 -11.44 80.48
C ALA A 241 58.62 -11.01 80.89
N SER A 242 59.56 -10.97 79.94
CA SER A 242 60.98 -10.69 80.15
C SER A 242 61.30 -9.25 80.57
N LEU A 243 60.36 -8.31 80.46
CA LEU A 243 60.59 -6.93 80.89
C LEU A 243 60.49 -6.75 82.42
N MET A 244 59.72 -7.61 83.11
CA MET A 244 59.62 -7.57 84.57
C MET A 244 60.77 -8.32 85.28
N SER A 245 61.38 -9.30 84.61
CA SER A 245 62.48 -10.10 85.18
C SER A 245 63.81 -9.36 85.19
N ILE A 246 64.08 -8.48 84.23
CA ILE A 246 65.38 -7.77 84.15
C ILE A 246 65.56 -6.76 85.29
N GLU A 247 64.51 -6.01 85.64
CA GLU A 247 64.58 -5.03 86.74
C GLU A 247 64.70 -5.71 88.11
N SER A 248 63.98 -6.83 88.31
CA SER A 248 64.10 -7.64 89.52
C SER A 248 65.50 -8.28 89.67
N LEU A 249 66.12 -8.71 88.56
CA LEU A 249 67.49 -9.24 88.57
C LEU A 249 68.53 -8.14 88.83
N ARG A 250 68.32 -6.92 88.32
CA ARG A 250 69.19 -5.77 88.63
C ARG A 250 69.24 -5.47 90.13
N GLN A 251 68.12 -5.62 90.83
CA GLN A 251 68.03 -5.37 92.28
C GLN A 251 68.58 -6.54 93.13
N GLN A 252 68.90 -7.70 92.54
CA GLN A 252 69.35 -8.91 93.24
C GLN A 252 70.61 -9.52 92.58
N PRO A 253 71.83 -9.04 92.93
CA PRO A 253 73.07 -9.44 92.24
C PRO A 253 73.38 -10.94 92.30
N LEU A 254 73.06 -11.59 93.41
CA LEU A 254 73.27 -13.03 93.58
C LEU A 254 72.37 -13.85 92.64
N VAL A 255 71.11 -13.46 92.50
CA VAL A 255 70.16 -14.14 91.61
C VAL A 255 70.55 -13.89 90.16
N ALA A 256 70.99 -12.67 89.81
CA ALA A 256 71.50 -12.36 88.47
C ALA A 256 72.71 -13.22 88.07
N SER A 257 73.68 -13.38 88.98
CA SER A 257 74.85 -14.24 88.74
C SER A 257 74.45 -15.70 88.55
N TRP A 258 73.55 -16.22 89.41
CA TRP A 258 73.03 -17.58 89.29
C TRP A 258 72.27 -17.82 87.98
N VAL A 259 71.40 -16.89 87.56
CA VAL A 259 70.70 -16.97 86.27
C VAL A 259 71.67 -16.92 85.10
N GLY A 260 72.68 -16.04 85.15
CA GLY A 260 73.71 -15.94 84.12
C GLY A 260 74.53 -17.22 83.96
N GLN A 261 74.97 -17.82 85.07
CA GLN A 261 75.67 -19.10 85.04
C GLN A 261 74.77 -20.25 84.56
N GLY A 262 73.51 -20.26 84.96
CA GLY A 262 72.53 -21.27 84.56
C GLY A 262 72.11 -21.19 83.08
N LEU A 263 72.29 -20.04 82.42
CA LEU A 263 71.93 -19.85 81.02
C LEU A 263 72.73 -20.77 80.09
N HIS A 264 74.04 -20.92 80.32
CA HIS A 264 74.93 -21.77 79.53
C HIS A 264 74.54 -23.26 79.57
N LEU A 265 73.89 -23.70 80.66
CA LEU A 265 73.43 -25.08 80.80
C LEU A 265 72.25 -25.42 79.85
N HIS A 266 71.62 -24.39 79.25
CA HIS A 266 70.47 -24.53 78.36
C HIS A 266 70.79 -24.34 76.87
N GLU A 267 72.06 -24.18 76.48
CA GLU A 267 72.46 -24.00 75.08
C GLU A 267 72.13 -25.21 74.19
N ASN A 268 72.13 -26.42 74.76
CA ASN A 268 71.92 -27.67 74.04
C ASN A 268 70.70 -28.48 74.53
N THR A 269 69.80 -27.87 75.31
CA THR A 269 68.62 -28.56 75.87
C THR A 269 67.32 -27.87 75.50
N ASP A 270 66.37 -28.67 75.00
CA ASP A 270 65.04 -28.19 74.58
C ASP A 270 64.07 -28.02 75.77
N THR A 271 64.50 -28.36 76.99
CA THR A 271 63.68 -28.30 78.21
C THR A 271 64.45 -27.68 79.37
N CYS A 272 63.79 -26.76 80.09
CA CYS A 272 64.40 -26.09 81.23
C CYS A 272 64.61 -27.06 82.40
N ALA A 273 65.83 -27.14 82.94
CA ALA A 273 66.15 -28.05 84.04
C ALA A 273 65.40 -27.73 85.35
N PHE A 274 64.97 -26.46 85.53
CA PHE A 274 64.24 -26.01 86.71
C PHE A 274 62.74 -26.28 86.62
N CYS A 275 62.06 -25.74 85.59
CA CYS A 275 60.60 -25.82 85.48
C CYS A 275 60.09 -26.93 84.55
N ARG A 276 60.99 -27.67 83.89
CA ARG A 276 60.73 -28.75 82.93
C ARG A 276 59.85 -28.36 81.72
N LYS A 277 59.64 -27.07 81.47
CA LYS A 277 58.95 -26.56 80.27
C LYS A 277 59.91 -26.49 79.09
N ARG A 278 59.36 -26.60 77.86
CA ARG A 278 60.13 -26.56 76.62
C ARG A 278 60.67 -25.14 76.35
N SER A 279 61.94 -25.01 75.96
CA SER A 279 62.58 -23.71 75.71
C SER A 279 62.09 -23.10 74.39
N ILE A 280 61.85 -21.79 74.37
CA ILE A 280 61.27 -21.07 73.21
C ILE A 280 62.23 -20.97 72.02
N ASN A 281 63.53 -21.15 72.24
CA ASN A 281 64.56 -20.95 71.21
C ASN A 281 64.43 -21.86 69.97
N ARG A 282 63.63 -22.94 70.02
CA ARG A 282 63.36 -23.81 68.85
C ARG A 282 61.92 -23.80 68.35
N VAL A 283 61.00 -23.10 69.02
CA VAL A 283 59.57 -23.09 68.64
C VAL A 283 59.34 -22.29 67.35
N LEU A 284 60.26 -21.39 66.98
CA LEU A 284 60.16 -20.60 65.76
C LEU A 284 60.65 -21.33 64.49
N GLU A 285 61.48 -22.37 64.60
CA GLU A 285 61.98 -23.11 63.43
C GLU A 285 61.03 -24.22 62.96
N GLN A 286 60.22 -24.82 63.85
CA GLN A 286 59.33 -25.93 63.49
C GLN A 286 57.97 -25.52 62.90
N ARG A 287 57.59 -24.23 62.90
CA ARG A 287 56.31 -23.76 62.33
C ARG A 287 56.43 -23.09 60.96
N VAL A 288 57.64 -23.04 60.40
CA VAL A 288 57.88 -22.54 59.02
C VAL A 288 57.93 -23.69 58.01
N LEU A 289 57.91 -24.95 58.45
CA LEU A 289 57.99 -26.15 57.59
C LEU A 289 56.78 -27.09 57.68
N SER A 290 55.60 -26.57 58.04
CA SER A 290 54.32 -27.30 57.95
C SER A 290 53.25 -26.45 57.28
#